data_AF-A0A2E5JLC8-F1
#
_entry.id   AF-A0A2E5JLC8-F1
#
_cell.length_a   1.000
_cell.length_b   1.000
_cell.length_c   1.000
_cell.angle_alpha   90.00
_cell.angle_beta   90.00
_cell.angle_gamma   90.00
#
_symmetry.space_group_name_H-M   'P 1'
#
loop_
_entity.id
_entity.type
_entity.pdbx_description
1 polymer ?
#
loop_
_entity_poly.entity_id
_entity_poly.type
_entity_poly.pdbx_seq_one_letter_code
_entity_poly.pdbx_strand_id
1 'polypeptide(L)' 'MTFEQALEIASGCGLSTVEEAVKNIDIHATQMFAYDTLQQEFDELFKTGAEDYYRVGETPAKYSSDTSISIALWRSAK' A
#
# COMPACT_ATOMS: atom_id res chain seq x y z
N MET A 1 7.44 6.68 3.44
CA MET A 1 6.39 6.90 2.40
C MET A 1 5.03 6.52 2.98
N THR A 2 3.94 7.24 2.71
CA THR A 2 2.60 6.82 3.20
C THR A 2 1.89 5.88 2.22
N PHE A 3 0.96 5.07 2.73
CA PHE A 3 0.11 4.19 1.91
C PHE A 3 -0.70 4.95 0.86
N GLU A 4 -1.21 6.13 1.20
CA GLU A 4 -1.97 6.98 0.28
C GLU A 4 -1.11 7.51 -0.86
N GLN A 5 0.11 7.97 -0.56
CA GLN A 5 1.08 8.39 -1.58
C GLN A 5 1.43 7.25 -2.53
N ALA A 6 1.61 6.05 -1.97
CA ALA A 6 1.82 4.84 -2.74
C ALA A 6 0.65 4.53 -3.69
N LEU A 7 -0.59 4.66 -3.22
CA LEU A 7 -1.79 4.49 -4.02
C LEU A 7 -1.94 5.56 -5.11
N GLU A 8 -1.60 6.82 -4.82
CA GLU A 8 -1.62 7.90 -5.82
C GLU A 8 -0.60 7.65 -6.94
N ILE A 9 0.63 7.25 -6.58
CA ILE A 9 1.67 6.89 -7.56
C ILE A 9 1.22 5.69 -8.39
N ALA A 10 0.72 4.64 -7.74
CA ALA A 10 0.20 3.44 -8.40
C ALA A 10 -0.93 3.77 -9.38
N SER A 11 -1.86 4.65 -8.99
CA SER A 11 -2.91 5.15 -9.89
C SER A 11 -2.34 5.89 -11.09
N GLY A 12 -1.30 6.71 -10.89
CA GLY A 12 -0.60 7.41 -11.97
C GLY A 12 0.15 6.46 -12.91
N CYS A 13 0.57 5.29 -12.41
CA CYS A 13 1.20 4.22 -13.19
C CYS A 13 0.19 3.30 -13.90
N GLY A 14 -1.13 3.54 -13.76
CA GLY A 14 -2.17 2.73 -14.38
C GLY A 14 -2.50 1.43 -13.63
N LEU A 15 -2.05 1.29 -12.38
CA LEU A 15 -2.46 0.19 -11.52
C LEU A 15 -3.91 0.41 -11.05
N SER A 16 -4.64 -0.68 -10.87
CA SER A 16 -6.09 -0.67 -10.66
C SER A 16 -6.47 -1.06 -9.23
N THR A 17 -5.72 -1.96 -8.59
CA THR A 17 -6.03 -2.48 -7.26
C THR A 17 -4.97 -2.17 -6.22
N VAL A 18 -5.39 -2.23 -4.94
CA VAL A 18 -4.49 -2.10 -3.79
C VAL A 18 -3.41 -3.19 -3.81
N GLU A 19 -3.76 -4.43 -4.18
CA GLU A 19 -2.78 -5.52 -4.30
C GLU A 19 -1.70 -5.21 -5.34
N GLU A 20 -2.09 -4.70 -6.51
CA GLU A 20 -1.15 -4.32 -7.56
C GLU A 20 -0.20 -3.22 -7.08
N ALA A 21 -0.71 -2.22 -6.37
CA ALA A 21 0.10 -1.14 -5.79
C ALA A 21 1.12 -1.67 -4.78
N VAL A 22 0.70 -2.51 -3.83
CA VAL A 22 1.58 -3.07 -2.80
C VAL A 22 2.63 -3.99 -3.42
N LYS A 23 2.25 -4.87 -4.36
CA LYS A 23 3.21 -5.74 -5.06
C LYS A 23 4.22 -4.95 -5.87
N ASN A 24 3.79 -3.86 -6.51
CA ASN A 24 4.70 -3.03 -7.29
C ASN A 24 5.77 -2.38 -6.40
N ILE A 25 5.37 -1.87 -5.23
CA ILE A 25 6.30 -1.32 -4.24
C ILE A 25 7.24 -2.42 -3.73
N ASP A 26 6.73 -3.60 -3.41
CA ASP A 26 7.55 -4.72 -2.92
C ASP A 26 8.63 -5.13 -3.95
N ILE A 27 8.24 -5.26 -5.23
CA ILE A 27 9.16 -5.60 -6.32
C ILE A 27 10.24 -4.53 -6.52
N HIS A 28 9.88 -3.25 -6.38
CA HIS A 28 10.77 -2.12 -6.65
C HIS A 28 11.38 -1.49 -5.38
N ALA A 29 11.11 -2.02 -4.19
CA ALA A 29 11.50 -1.40 -2.92
C ALA A 29 13.01 -1.18 -2.82
N THR A 30 13.80 -2.15 -3.29
CA THR A 30 15.27 -2.07 -3.28
C THR A 30 15.83 -1.03 -4.26
N GLN A 31 15.00 -0.53 -5.19
CA GLN A 31 15.33 0.55 -6.13
C GLN A 31 14.82 1.91 -5.65
N MET A 32 13.83 1.93 -4.75
CA MET A 32 13.20 3.14 -4.22
C MET A 32 13.80 3.56 -2.87
N PHE A 33 14.27 2.61 -2.07
CA PHE A 33 14.79 2.83 -0.73
C PHE A 33 16.20 2.28 -0.57
N ALA A 34 16.97 2.92 0.30
CA ALA A 34 18.26 2.38 0.72
C ALA A 34 18.03 1.12 1.56
N TYR A 35 18.90 0.11 1.43
CA TYR A 35 18.69 -1.21 2.06
C TYR A 35 18.59 -1.13 3.59
N ASP A 36 19.32 -0.21 4.20
CA ASP A 36 19.33 0.08 5.64
C ASP A 36 18.05 0.77 6.14
N THR A 37 17.32 1.46 5.26
CA THR A 37 16.06 2.14 5.61
C THR A 37 14.82 1.40 5.10
N LEU A 38 14.99 0.37 4.27
CA LEU A 38 13.94 -0.34 3.56
C LEU A 38 12.88 -0.94 4.51
N GLN A 39 13.31 -1.54 5.62
CA GLN A 39 12.38 -2.06 6.63
C GLN A 39 11.56 -0.95 7.28
N GLN A 40 12.19 0.18 7.60
CA GLN A 40 11.52 1.30 8.26
C GLN A 40 10.51 1.99 7.32
N GLU A 41 10.85 2.09 6.04
CA GLU A 41 9.95 2.61 4.99
C GLU A 41 8.75 1.70 4.76
N PHE A 42 8.95 0.38 4.79
CA PHE A 42 7.83 -0.56 4.79
C PHE A 42 6.98 -0.46 6.04
N ASP A 43 7.59 -0.37 7.22
CA ASP A 43 6.85 -0.22 8.48
C ASP A 43 5.99 1.06 8.44
N GLU A 44 6.51 2.19 7.94
CA GLU A 44 5.73 3.42 7.76
C GLU A 44 4.62 3.30 6.71
N LEU A 45 4.90 2.65 5.58
CA LEU A 45 3.92 2.36 4.54
C LEU A 45 2.75 1.54 5.12
N PHE A 46 3.08 0.55 5.94
CA PHE A 46 2.16 -0.47 6.40
C PHE A 46 1.44 -0.11 7.71
N LYS A 47 2.03 0.77 8.53
CA LYS A 47 1.42 1.32 9.74
C LYS A 47 0.12 2.09 9.49
N THR A 48 -0.06 2.62 8.27
CA THR A 48 -1.23 3.45 7.93
C THR A 48 -2.30 2.71 7.11
N GLY A 49 -1.93 1.66 6.38
CA GLY A 49 -2.85 1.00 5.44
C GLY A 49 -2.77 -0.52 5.33
N ALA A 50 -1.72 -1.17 5.84
CA ALA A 50 -1.53 -2.61 5.67
C ALA A 50 -1.61 -3.46 6.94
N GLU A 51 -1.73 -2.87 8.13
CA GLU A 51 -2.31 -3.60 9.28
C GLU A 51 -3.66 -4.22 8.91
N ASP A 52 -4.40 -3.55 8.01
CA ASP A 52 -5.64 -4.07 7.42
C ASP A 52 -5.37 -5.09 6.31
N TYR A 53 -4.47 -4.82 5.36
CA TYR A 53 -4.21 -5.70 4.20
C TYR A 53 -3.58 -7.06 4.55
N TYR A 54 -2.69 -7.12 5.56
CA TYR A 54 -1.94 -8.33 5.92
C TYR A 54 -2.52 -9.14 7.10
N ARG A 55 -3.52 -8.65 7.85
CA ARG A 55 -4.21 -9.45 8.89
C ARG A 55 -5.21 -10.43 8.29
N VAL A 56 -4.71 -11.39 7.52
CA VAL A 56 -5.44 -12.63 7.22
C VAL A 56 -5.45 -13.46 8.51
N GLY A 57 -6.49 -13.29 9.32
CA GLY A 57 -6.71 -14.17 10.48
C GLY A 57 -7.73 -13.71 11.50
N GLU A 58 -7.76 -12.42 11.89
CA GLU A 58 -8.53 -12.02 13.09
C GLU A 58 -9.26 -10.66 13.02
N THR A 59 -9.08 -9.84 11.96
CA THR A 59 -9.78 -8.56 11.80
C THR A 59 -10.17 -8.33 10.34
N PRO A 60 -11.37 -7.83 10.03
CA PRO A 60 -11.74 -7.50 8.66
C PRO A 60 -10.89 -6.33 8.17
N ALA A 61 -10.07 -6.60 7.16
CA ALA A 61 -9.29 -5.58 6.46
C ALA A 61 -10.19 -4.41 6.01
N LYS A 62 -9.80 -3.16 6.28
CA LYS A 62 -10.41 -1.96 5.69
C LYS A 62 -10.42 -1.97 4.15
N TYR A 63 -9.50 -2.71 3.54
CA TYR A 63 -9.35 -2.91 2.10
C TYR A 63 -9.14 -4.39 1.77
N SER A 64 -9.90 -4.93 0.80
CA SER A 64 -9.56 -6.23 0.18
C SER A 64 -8.46 -6.07 -0.87
N SER A 65 -7.80 -7.16 -1.25
CA SER A 65 -6.85 -7.22 -2.38
C SER A 65 -7.39 -6.57 -3.65
N ASP A 66 -8.67 -6.84 -3.92
CA ASP A 66 -9.37 -6.43 -5.14
C ASP A 66 -9.96 -5.01 -5.04
N THR A 67 -9.76 -4.32 -3.91
CA THR A 67 -10.26 -2.96 -3.74
C THR A 67 -9.59 -2.04 -4.76
N SER A 68 -10.40 -1.34 -5.55
CA SER A 68 -9.89 -0.36 -6.51
C SER A 68 -9.16 0.77 -5.81
N ILE A 69 -8.04 1.23 -6.38
CA ILE A 69 -7.23 2.32 -5.82
C ILE A 69 -8.06 3.59 -5.58
N SER A 70 -8.96 3.94 -6.50
CA SER A 70 -9.86 5.08 -6.38
C SER A 70 -10.79 5.00 -5.16
N ILE A 71 -11.24 3.79 -4.80
CA ILE A 71 -12.08 3.54 -3.62
C ILE A 71 -11.24 3.66 -2.35
N ALA A 72 -10.01 3.14 -2.37
CA ALA A 72 -9.10 3.23 -1.23
C ALA A 72 -8.75 4.69 -0.90
N LEU A 73 -8.38 5.49 -1.92
CA LEU A 73 -8.10 6.92 -1.77
C LEU A 73 -9.31 7.70 -1.24
N TRP A 74 -10.52 7.43 -1.74
CA TRP A 74 -11.74 8.10 -1.26
C TRP A 74 -12.07 7.79 0.21
N ARG A 75 -11.80 6.57 0.68
CA ARG A 75 -12.01 6.15 2.08
C ARG A 75 -10.97 6.72 3.04
N SER A 76 -9.79 7.05 2.54
CA SER A 76 -8.70 7.68 3.29
C SER A 76 -8.91 9.20 3.48
N ALA A 77 -9.65 9.85 2.59
CA ALA A 77 -9.92 11.29 2.64
C ALA A 77 -11.06 11.71 3.61
N LYS A 78 -11.61 10.78 4.41
CA LYS A 78 -12.68 11.01 5.40
C LYS A 78 -12.20 10.75 6.81
#